data_AF-F1W0J0-F1
#
_entry.id   AF-F1W0J0-F1
#
_cell.length_a   1.000
_cell.length_b   1.000
_cell.length_c   1.000
_cell.angle_alpha   90.00
_cell.angle_beta   90.00
_cell.angle_gamma   90.00
#
_symmetry.space_group_name_H-M   'P 1'
#
loop_
_entity.id
_entity.type
_entity.pdbx_description
1 polymer ?
#
loop_
_entity_poly.entity_id
_entity_poly.type
_entity_poly.pdbx_seq_one_letter_code
_entity_poly.pdbx_strand_id
1 'polypeptide(L)'
;MGFEGVIFSDDLSMEGASIAGDVVAGATAALQAGCDMVLICNRPDMADQLLGGLDPSLMSPASAARVAALLPAGAAMSWDALQTDQRYLSALRTIASLMHA
;
A
#
# COMPACT_ATOMS: atom_id res chain seq x y z
N MET A 1 -8.11 18.28 -7.69
CA MET A 1 -8.76 16.95 -7.76
C MET A 1 -9.43 16.52 -6.45
N GLY A 2 -9.25 17.21 -5.31
CA GLY A 2 -10.05 16.97 -4.08
C GLY A 2 -10.03 15.52 -3.59
N PHE A 3 -8.93 14.81 -3.81
CA PHE A 3 -8.79 13.40 -3.48
C PHE A 3 -8.33 13.26 -2.02
N GLU A 4 -9.12 12.56 -1.22
CA GLU A 4 -8.93 12.40 0.23
C GLU A 4 -8.50 10.98 0.62
N GLY A 5 -8.17 10.13 -0.36
CA GLY A 5 -7.66 8.77 -0.12
C GLY A 5 -6.16 8.74 0.14
N VAL A 6 -5.65 7.55 0.44
CA VAL A 6 -4.21 7.30 0.66
C VAL A 6 -3.44 7.44 -0.65
N ILE A 7 -2.26 8.04 -0.56
CA ILE A 7 -1.27 8.06 -1.63
C ILE A 7 -0.08 7.18 -1.21
N PHE A 8 0.13 6.08 -1.93
CA PHE A 8 1.33 5.25 -1.80
C PHE A 8 2.40 5.72 -2.77
N SER A 9 3.67 5.67 -2.36
CA SER A 9 4.77 5.69 -3.33
C SER A 9 4.79 4.40 -4.14
N ASP A 10 5.46 4.43 -5.29
CA ASP A 10 5.96 3.21 -5.90
C ASP A 10 7.07 2.59 -5.04
N ASP A 11 7.52 1.38 -5.38
CA ASP A 11 8.59 0.69 -4.65
C ASP A 11 9.93 1.46 -4.76
N LEU A 12 10.41 1.94 -3.62
CA LEU A 12 11.67 2.67 -3.54
C LEU A 12 12.90 1.73 -3.45
N SER A 13 12.68 0.41 -3.43
CA SER A 13 13.75 -0.58 -3.55
C SER A 13 14.28 -0.71 -4.97
N MET A 14 13.50 -0.26 -5.96
CA MET A 14 13.84 -0.35 -7.38
C MET A 14 14.95 0.64 -7.74
N GLU A 15 15.85 0.26 -8.67
CA GLU A 15 17.00 1.09 -9.09
C GLU A 15 16.62 2.49 -9.59
N GLY A 16 15.38 2.71 -10.03
CA GLY A 16 14.86 4.03 -10.41
C GLY A 16 14.72 5.02 -9.24
N ALA A 17 14.56 4.53 -8.01
CA ALA A 17 14.50 5.37 -6.79
C ALA A 17 15.90 5.68 -6.24
N SER A 18 16.94 4.97 -6.70
CA SER A 18 18.34 5.16 -6.30
C SER A 18 18.94 6.49 -6.81
N ILE A 19 18.24 7.22 -7.69
CA ILE A 19 18.67 8.52 -8.20
C ILE A 19 18.73 9.58 -7.06
N ALA A 20 17.98 9.38 -5.97
CA ALA A 20 17.96 10.29 -4.82
C ALA A 20 19.14 10.10 -3.83
N GLY A 21 20.05 9.15 -4.08
CA GLY A 21 21.23 8.91 -3.23
C GLY A 21 21.05 7.71 -2.30
N ASP A 22 20.19 7.84 -1.28
CA ASP A 22 19.87 6.74 -0.34
C ASP A 22 18.35 6.57 -0.11
N VAL A 23 17.97 5.46 0.54
CA VAL A 23 16.55 5.11 0.77
C VAL A 23 15.80 6.14 1.62
N VAL A 24 16.50 6.83 2.54
CA VAL A 24 15.90 7.84 3.42
C VAL A 24 15.59 9.11 2.61
N ALA A 25 16.50 9.51 1.72
CA ALA A 25 16.28 10.63 0.81
C ALA A 25 15.12 10.36 -0.16
N GLY A 26 15.06 9.15 -0.72
CA GLY A 26 13.94 8.73 -1.59
C GLY A 26 12.60 8.77 -0.86
N ALA A 27 12.53 8.22 0.36
CA ALA A 27 11.33 8.25 1.17
C ALA A 27 10.94 9.69 1.57
N THR A 28 11.91 10.51 1.96
CA THR A 28 11.69 11.92 2.31
C THR A 28 11.08 12.68 1.13
N ALA A 29 11.65 12.51 -0.07
CA ALA A 29 11.13 13.14 -1.28
C ALA A 29 9.69 12.68 -1.60
N ALA A 30 9.41 11.38 -1.49
CA ALA A 30 8.07 10.84 -1.72
C ALA A 30 7.02 11.38 -0.73
N LEU A 31 7.36 11.45 0.56
CA LEU A 31 6.50 11.99 1.60
C LEU A 31 6.27 13.50 1.41
N GLN A 32 7.31 14.27 1.10
CA GLN A 32 7.20 15.70 0.78
C GLN A 32 6.38 15.97 -0.49
N ALA A 33 6.43 15.06 -1.46
CA ALA A 33 5.58 15.11 -2.65
C ALA A 33 4.11 14.79 -2.37
N GLY A 34 3.78 14.34 -1.15
CA GLY A 34 2.42 14.10 -0.69
C GLY A 34 2.03 12.63 -0.52
N CYS A 35 2.99 11.69 -0.60
CA CYS A 35 2.71 10.31 -0.22
C CYS A 35 2.39 10.22 1.27
N ASP A 36 1.42 9.38 1.61
CA ASP A 36 1.06 9.03 3.00
C ASP A 36 1.84 7.82 3.50
N MET A 37 2.26 6.94 2.59
CA MET A 37 3.03 5.75 2.88
C MET A 37 4.03 5.49 1.76
N VAL A 38 5.24 5.08 2.13
CA VAL A 38 6.27 4.67 1.19
C VAL A 38 6.45 3.16 1.20
N LEU A 39 6.77 2.58 0.03
CA LEU A 39 6.94 1.14 -0.13
C LEU A 39 8.43 0.79 -0.29
N ILE A 40 8.88 -0.20 0.47
CA ILE A 40 10.16 -0.90 0.30
C ILE A 40 9.84 -2.38 0.18
N CYS A 41 9.91 -2.91 -1.03
CA CYS A 41 9.60 -4.30 -1.30
C CYS A 41 10.88 -5.13 -1.39
N ASN A 42 10.85 -6.39 -0.91
CA ASN A 42 11.93 -7.37 -1.06
C ASN A 42 13.32 -6.96 -0.51
N ARG A 43 13.44 -5.85 0.22
CA ARG A 43 14.68 -5.29 0.78
C ARG A 43 14.50 -4.89 2.25
N PRO A 44 14.37 -5.87 3.17
CA PRO A 44 14.17 -5.59 4.59
C PRO A 44 15.34 -4.79 5.20
N ASP A 45 16.56 -4.98 4.69
CA ASP A 45 17.75 -4.21 5.08
C ASP A 45 17.58 -2.70 4.81
N MET A 46 17.00 -2.34 3.66
CA MET A 46 16.68 -0.94 3.34
C MET A 46 15.51 -0.42 4.17
N ALA A 47 14.54 -1.29 4.51
CA ALA A 47 13.44 -0.91 5.41
C ALA A 47 13.96 -0.59 6.81
N ASP A 48 14.90 -1.39 7.35
CA ASP A 48 15.56 -1.11 8.63
C ASP A 48 16.34 0.21 8.59
N GLN A 49 17.10 0.45 7.51
CA GLN A 49 17.81 1.71 7.31
C GLN A 49 16.85 2.90 7.28
N LEU A 50 15.72 2.77 6.57
CA LEU A 50 14.70 3.80 6.48
C LEU A 50 14.07 4.08 7.86
N LEU A 51 13.65 3.03 8.58
CA LEU A 51 13.06 3.17 9.91
C LEU A 51 14.01 3.80 10.93
N GLY A 52 15.32 3.54 10.81
CA GLY A 52 16.33 4.15 11.66
C GLY A 52 16.71 5.59 11.31
N GLY A 53 16.46 6.03 10.07
CA GLY A 53 16.95 7.32 9.54
C GLY A 53 15.87 8.35 9.19
N LEU A 54 14.60 7.95 9.05
CA LEU A 54 13.53 8.84 8.64
C LEU A 54 13.18 9.85 9.75
N ASP A 55 13.02 11.12 9.39
CA ASP A 55 12.51 12.15 10.30
C ASP A 55 11.01 11.92 10.61
N PRO A 56 10.64 11.63 11.87
CA PRO A 56 9.23 11.43 12.25
C PRO A 56 8.34 12.65 12.01
N SER A 57 8.92 13.86 11.90
CA SER A 57 8.18 15.10 11.67
C SER A 57 7.47 15.14 10.31
N LEU A 58 7.90 14.30 9.36
CA LEU A 58 7.27 14.15 8.05
C LEU A 58 5.92 13.43 8.11
N MET A 59 5.58 12.79 9.23
CA MET A 59 4.32 12.08 9.41
C MET A 59 3.22 13.03 9.90
N SER A 60 2.04 12.98 9.25
CA SER A 60 0.90 13.79 9.65
C SER A 60 -0.25 12.93 10.23
N PRO A 61 -1.04 13.46 11.19
CA PRO A 61 -2.24 12.78 11.68
C PRO A 61 -3.27 12.51 10.57
N ALA A 62 -3.33 13.38 9.56
CA ALA A 62 -4.21 13.19 8.40
C ALA A 62 -3.77 11.99 7.56
N SER A 63 -2.47 11.85 7.30
CA SER A 63 -1.90 10.67 6.63
C SER A 63 -2.19 9.39 7.40
N ALA A 64 -1.99 9.40 8.72
CA ALA A 64 -2.29 8.26 9.57
C ALA A 64 -3.79 7.87 9.52
N ALA A 65 -4.69 8.85 9.53
CA ALA A 65 -6.12 8.60 9.42
C ALA A 65 -6.51 7.99 8.06
N ARG A 66 -5.93 8.49 6.96
CA ARG A 66 -6.14 7.92 5.62
C ARG A 66 -5.63 6.48 5.55
N VAL A 67 -4.44 6.20 6.07
CA VAL A 67 -3.88 4.84 6.14
C VAL A 67 -4.78 3.92 6.96
N ALA A 68 -5.27 4.36 8.11
CA ALA A 68 -6.18 3.58 8.94
C ALA A 68 -7.50 3.26 8.22
N ALA A 69 -7.97 4.14 7.32
CA ALA A 69 -9.18 3.93 6.53
C ALA A 69 -9.04 2.81 5.47
N LEU A 70 -7.84 2.30 5.20
CA LEU A 70 -7.63 1.12 4.34
C LEU A 70 -7.96 -0.20 5.05
N LEU A 71 -8.08 -0.19 6.38
CA LEU A 71 -8.42 -1.40 7.12
C LEU A 71 -9.84 -1.88 6.78
N PRO A 72 -10.09 -3.20 6.77
CA PRO A 72 -11.43 -3.73 6.52
C PRO A 72 -12.47 -3.15 7.49
N ALA A 73 -13.60 -2.69 6.95
CA ALA A 73 -14.68 -2.09 7.74
C ALA A 73 -15.56 -3.12 8.50
N GLY A 74 -15.39 -4.42 8.23
CA GLY A 74 -16.19 -5.48 8.83
C GLY A 74 -15.46 -6.80 8.86
N ALA A 75 -16.00 -7.75 9.63
CA ALA A 75 -15.44 -9.09 9.73
C ALA A 75 -15.48 -9.80 8.37
N ALA A 76 -14.35 -10.41 7.99
CA ALA A 76 -14.31 -11.30 6.84
C ALA A 76 -15.03 -12.62 7.17
N MET A 77 -15.64 -13.23 6.15
CA MET A 77 -16.09 -14.62 6.25
C MET A 77 -14.88 -15.53 6.46
N SER A 78 -15.05 -16.64 7.17
CA SER A 78 -14.04 -17.70 7.16
C SER A 78 -13.87 -18.26 5.75
N TRP A 79 -12.72 -18.89 5.50
CA TRP A 79 -12.46 -19.50 4.20
C TRP A 79 -13.55 -20.51 3.81
N ASP A 80 -13.91 -21.42 4.72
CA ASP A 80 -14.94 -22.44 4.46
C ASP A 80 -16.32 -21.83 4.16
N ALA A 81 -16.70 -20.78 4.89
CA ALA A 81 -17.96 -20.08 4.65
C ALA A 81 -17.95 -19.39 3.28
N LEU A 82 -16.85 -18.73 2.93
CA LEU A 82 -16.68 -18.06 1.63
C LEU A 82 -16.78 -19.05 0.46
N GLN A 83 -16.20 -20.25 0.58
CA GLN A 83 -16.25 -21.27 -0.48
C GLN A 83 -17.68 -21.76 -0.80
N THR A 84 -18.62 -21.62 0.14
CA THR A 84 -20.04 -22.01 -0.06
C THR A 84 -20.98 -20.82 -0.29
N ASP A 85 -20.46 -19.59 -0.20
CA ASP A 85 -21.26 -18.37 -0.37
C ASP A 85 -21.74 -18.23 -1.83
N GLN A 86 -23.05 -18.03 -1.99
CA GLN A 86 -23.66 -17.98 -3.32
C GLN A 86 -23.21 -16.77 -4.15
N ARG A 87 -22.95 -15.62 -3.49
CA ARG A 87 -22.46 -14.42 -4.18
C ARG A 87 -21.03 -14.66 -4.68
N TYR A 88 -20.17 -15.24 -3.87
CA TYR A 88 -18.80 -15.61 -4.25
C TYR A 88 -18.78 -16.63 -5.41
N LEU A 89 -19.54 -17.72 -5.31
CA LEU A 89 -19.64 -18.74 -6.38
C LEU A 89 -20.24 -18.21 -7.68
N SER A 90 -21.16 -17.23 -7.59
CA SER A 90 -21.68 -16.54 -8.77
C SER A 90 -20.59 -15.69 -9.44
N ALA A 91 -19.84 -14.91 -8.64
CA ALA A 91 -18.73 -14.09 -9.15
C ALA A 91 -17.64 -14.93 -9.83
N LEU A 92 -17.27 -16.09 -9.26
CA LEU A 92 -16.32 -17.01 -9.90
C LEU A 92 -16.81 -17.51 -11.26
N ARG A 93 -18.10 -17.85 -11.39
CA ARG A 93 -18.69 -18.25 -12.68
C ARG A 93 -18.63 -17.12 -13.71
N THR A 94 -18.90 -15.89 -13.30
CA THR A 94 -18.76 -14.71 -14.17
C THR A 94 -17.33 -14.53 -14.64
N ILE A 95 -16.34 -14.55 -13.73
CA ILE A 95 -14.92 -14.41 -14.08
C ILE A 95 -14.49 -15.52 -15.05
N ALA A 96 -14.85 -16.77 -14.78
CA ALA A 96 -14.53 -17.90 -15.65
C ALA A 96 -15.08 -17.71 -17.07
N SER A 97 -16.29 -17.18 -17.22
CA SER A 97 -16.87 -16.91 -18.54
C SER A 97 -16.13 -15.83 -19.33
N LEU A 98 -15.49 -14.87 -18.64
CA LEU A 98 -14.69 -13.80 -19.28
C LEU A 98 -13.30 -14.27 -19.70
N MET A 99 -12.76 -15.30 -19.06
CA MET A 99 -11.44 -15.85 -19.37
C MET A 99 -11.43 -16.82 -20.57
N HIS A 100 -12.62 -17.26 -21.00
CA HIS A 100 -12.80 -18.14 -22.17
C HIS A 100 -13.41 -17.42 -23.38
N ALA A 101 -13.56 -16.09 -23.31
CA ALA A 101 -14.08 -15.23 -24.37
C ALA A 101 -12.95 -14.57 -25.18
#